data_AF-A0A7G8XB65-F1
#
_entry.id   AF-A0A7G8XB65-F1
#
_cell.length_a   1.000
_cell.length_b   1.000
_cell.length_c   1.000
_cell.angle_alpha   90.00
_cell.angle_beta   90.00
_cell.angle_gamma   90.00
#
_symmetry.space_group_name_H-M   'P 1'
#
loop_
_entity.id
_entity.type
_entity.pdbx_description
1 polymer ?
#
loop_
_entity_poly.entity_id
_entity_poly.type
_entity_poly.pdbx_seq_one_letter_code
_entity_poly.pdbx_strand_id
1 'polypeptide(L)' 'MGCIGAYAEAMFKVFKTEFANGAHFENLEQLVVELDDYVHWFNKIRIHGTLGYKSPLEYRLQTL' A
#
# COMPACT_ATOMS: atom_id res chain seq x y z
N MET A 1 -23.89 1.52 -0.10
CA MET A 1 -23.28 0.17 -0.12
C MET A 1 -22.25 -0.04 -1.24
N GLY A 2 -22.16 0.80 -2.29
CA GLY A 2 -21.30 0.54 -3.46
C GLY A 2 -19.82 0.95 -3.39
N CYS A 3 -19.40 1.75 -2.40
CA CYS A 3 -18.06 2.36 -2.42
C CYS A 3 -16.93 1.46 -1.88
N ILE A 4 -17.24 0.51 -0.99
CA ILE A 4 -16.23 -0.34 -0.35
C ILE A 4 -15.61 -1.32 -1.36
N GLY A 5 -16.43 -1.89 -2.25
CA GLY A 5 -15.98 -2.79 -3.31
C GLY A 5 -15.05 -2.09 -4.31
N ALA A 6 -15.46 -0.92 -4.83
CA ALA A 6 -14.64 -0.15 -5.77
C ALA A 6 -13.32 0.34 -5.14
N TYR A 7 -13.33 0.74 -3.87
CA TYR A 7 -12.12 1.10 -3.14
C TYR A 7 -11.18 -0.11 -2.97
N ALA A 8 -11.72 -1.26 -2.55
CA ALA A 8 -10.95 -2.48 -2.43
C ALA A 8 -10.35 -2.90 -3.78
N GLU A 9 -11.11 -2.86 -4.87
CA GLU A 9 -10.64 -3.17 -6.22
C GLU A 9 -9.49 -2.26 -6.66
N ALA A 10 -9.58 -0.95 -6.40
CA ALA A 10 -8.50 -0.02 -6.71
C ALA A 10 -7.23 -0.32 -5.90
N MET A 11 -7.38 -0.59 -4.59
CA MET A 11 -6.25 -0.96 -3.73
C MET A 11 -5.60 -2.27 -4.17
N PHE A 12 -6.40 -3.30 -4.50
CA PHE A 12 -5.89 -4.57 -5.00
C PHE A 12 -5.20 -4.44 -6.34
N LYS A 13 -5.67 -3.56 -7.22
CA LYS A 13 -5.00 -3.28 -8.50
C LYS A 13 -3.62 -2.69 -8.27
N VAL A 14 -3.50 -1.69 -7.40
CA VAL A 14 -2.21 -1.09 -7.03
C VAL A 14 -1.27 -2.13 -6.41
N PHE A 15 -1.77 -2.91 -5.44
CA PHE A 15 -1.00 -3.98 -4.81
C PHE A 15 -0.48 -5.00 -5.85
N LYS A 16 -1.33 -5.47 -6.75
CA LYS A 16 -0.93 -6.41 -7.80
C LYS A 16 0.14 -5.81 -8.71
N THR A 17 -0.01 -4.55 -9.11
CA THR A 17 0.92 -3.89 -10.03
C THR A 17 2.26 -3.56 -9.39
N GLU A 18 2.27 -3.10 -8.14
CA GLU A 18 3.49 -2.62 -7.47
C GLU A 18 4.24 -3.72 -6.70
N PHE A 19 3.51 -4.65 -6.08
CA PHE A 19 4.10 -5.68 -5.21
C PHE A 19 4.17 -7.05 -5.89
N ALA A 20 3.07 -7.52 -6.47
CA ALA A 20 2.98 -8.90 -6.94
C ALA A 20 3.43 -9.12 -8.40
N ASN A 21 3.42 -8.07 -9.23
CA ASN A 21 3.64 -8.21 -10.67
C ASN A 21 5.11 -8.54 -10.97
N GLY A 22 5.34 -9.74 -11.50
CA GLY A 22 6.69 -10.22 -11.82
C GLY A 22 7.53 -10.60 -10.59
N ALA A 23 6.94 -10.58 -9.40
CA ALA A 23 7.62 -11.03 -8.18
C ALA A 23 7.71 -12.55 -8.16
N HIS A 24 8.90 -13.05 -7.78
CA HIS A 24 9.14 -14.45 -7.48
C HIS A 24 9.67 -14.53 -6.05
N PHE A 25 9.01 -15.33 -5.22
CA PHE A 25 9.40 -15.55 -3.83
C PHE A 25 9.89 -16.99 -3.71
N GLU A 26 11.10 -17.17 -3.21
CA GLU A 26 11.72 -18.49 -3.04
C GLU A 26 11.04 -19.30 -1.92
N ASN A 27 10.46 -18.61 -0.94
CA ASN A 27 9.74 -19.24 0.17
C ASN A 27 8.76 -18.26 0.84
N LEU A 28 7.96 -18.80 1.77
CA LEU A 28 6.94 -18.04 2.49
C LEU A 28 7.55 -16.96 3.40
N GLU A 29 8.73 -17.20 4.00
CA GLU A 29 9.37 -16.24 4.88
C GLU A 29 9.79 -14.98 4.10
N GLN A 30 10.38 -15.15 2.91
CA GLN A 30 10.71 -14.03 2.02
C GLN A 30 9.45 -13.23 1.65
N LEU A 31 8.36 -13.92 1.25
CA LEU A 31 7.09 -13.24 0.95
C LEU A 31 6.60 -12.41 2.13
N VAL A 32 6.67 -12.93 3.36
CA VAL A 32 6.20 -12.23 4.56
C VAL A 32 7.05 -11.00 4.85
N VAL A 33 8.37 -11.11 4.75
CA VAL A 33 9.29 -9.98 4.97
C VAL A 33 9.06 -8.89 3.94
N GLU A 34 9.03 -9.24 2.65
CA GLU A 34 8.81 -8.25 1.59
C GLU A 34 7.42 -7.60 1.68
N LEU A 35 6.40 -8.37 2.10
CA LEU A 35 5.06 -7.83 2.32
C LEU A 35 5.04 -6.83 3.48
N ASP A 36 5.72 -7.11 4.59
CA ASP A 36 5.80 -6.18 5.72
C ASP A 36 6.49 -4.87 5.31
N ASP A 37 7.59 -4.97 4.56
CA ASP A 37 8.31 -3.83 4.00
C ASP A 37 7.41 -3.01 3.05
N TYR A 38 6.67 -3.67 2.16
CA TYR A 38 5.72 -3.00 1.27
C TYR A 38 4.62 -2.26 2.06
N VAL A 39 4.04 -2.90 3.08
CA VAL A 39 3.00 -2.29 3.93
C VAL A 39 3.57 -1.11 4.72
N HIS A 40 4.79 -1.22 5.22
CA HIS A 40 5.47 -0.13 5.92
C HIS A 40 5.70 1.05 4.99
N TRP A 41 6.28 0.80 3.80
CA TRP A 41 6.52 1.82 2.79
C TRP A 41 5.21 2.50 2.38
N PHE A 42 4.18 1.72 2.05
CA PHE A 42 2.90 2.24 1.59
C PHE A 42 2.25 3.18 2.62
N ASN A 43 2.32 2.85 3.91
CA ASN A 43 1.63 3.63 4.95
C ASN A 43 2.45 4.79 5.50
N LYS A 44 3.77 4.65 5.59
CA LYS A 44 4.63 5.59 6.34
C LYS A 44 5.57 6.41 5.46
N ILE A 45 5.84 5.95 4.24
CA ILE A 45 6.87 6.56 3.38
C ILE A 45 6.26 7.07 2.07
N ARG A 46 5.29 6.37 1.49
CA ARG A 46 4.70 6.68 0.18
C ARG A 46 4.06 8.07 0.18
N ILE A 47 4.61 8.98 -0.61
CA ILE A 47 4.10 10.35 -0.74
C ILE A 47 2.97 10.42 -1.77
N HIS A 48 1.87 11.08 -1.40
CA HIS A 48 0.74 11.33 -2.29
C HIS A 48 0.52 12.82 -2.53
N GLY A 49 0.51 13.24 -3.79
CA GLY A 49 0.24 14.64 -4.16
C GLY A 49 -1.14 15.12 -3.70
N THR A 50 -2.14 14.23 -3.73
CA THR A 50 -3.50 14.51 -3.24
C THR A 50 -3.57 14.67 -1.72
N LEU A 51 -2.59 14.15 -0.97
CA LEU A 51 -2.45 14.35 0.47
C LEU A 51 -1.57 15.56 0.83
N GLY A 52 -1.26 16.42 -0.16
CA GLY A 52 -0.38 17.56 0.03
C GLY A 52 1.08 17.17 0.22
N TYR A 53 1.54 16.17 -0.55
CA TYR A 53 2.89 15.62 -0.50
C TYR A 53 3.27 15.03 0.86
N LYS A 54 2.34 14.29 1.46
CA LYS A 54 2.51 13.59 2.73
C LYS A 54 2.26 12.10 2.57
N SER A 55 2.81 11.31 3.47
CA SER A 55 2.44 9.91 3.62
C SER A 55 1.04 9.75 4.22
N PRO A 56 0.39 8.59 4.03
CA PRO A 56 -0.91 8.32 4.65
C PRO A 56 -0.89 8.49 6.17
N LEU A 57 0.17 8.04 6.85
CA LEU A 57 0.32 8.21 8.30
C LEU A 57 0.41 9.69 8.68
N GLU A 58 1.28 10.45 8.02
CA GLU A 58 1.43 11.89 8.30
C GLU A 58 0.13 12.65 8.07
N TYR A 59 -0.59 12.34 6.99
CA TYR A 59 -1.89 12.94 6.72
C TYR A 59 -2.87 12.62 7.85
N ARG A 60 -2.95 11.35 8.29
CA ARG A 60 -3.83 10.93 9.38
C ARG A 60 -3.51 11.66 10.69
N LEU A 61 -2.22 11.79 11.03
CA LEU A 61 -1.77 12.47 12.25
C LEU A 61 -2.09 13.97 12.27
N GLN A 62 -2.23 14.61 11.11
CA GLN A 62 -2.59 16.03 11.00
C GLN A 62 -4.10 16.27 10.96
N THR A 63 -4.87 15.24 10.60
CA THR A 63 -6.34 15.29 10.61
C THR A 63 -6.97 14.85 11.93
N LEU A 64 -6.14 14.47 12.91
CA LEU A 64 -6.51 14.20 14.30
C LEU A 64 -6.32 15.47 15.14
#